data_AF-A0A9J6DAP1-F1
#
_entry.id   AF-A0A9J6DAP1-F1
#
_cell.length_a   1.000
_cell.length_b   1.000
_cell.length_c   1.000
_cell.angle_alpha   90.00
_cell.angle_beta   90.00
_cell.angle_gamma   90.00
#
_symmetry.space_group_name_H-M   'P 1'
#
loop_
_entity.id
_entity.type
_entity.pdbx_description
1 polymer ?
#
loop_
_entity_poly.entity_id
_entity_poly.type
_entity_poly.pdbx_seq_one_letter_code
_entity_poly.pdbx_strand_id
1 'polypeptide(L)'
;MAKSARMPTFAKKDEHRVVVRPRGGLVVSATKMSTLRTAIITAANIKIEEAEDDSFAPNAAQNITVLSTPSEARSFRYGSIRNVTVEECTYETFA
;
A
#
# COMPACT_ATOMS: atom_id res chain seq x y z
N MET A 1 11.67 14.81 -21.22
CA MET A 1 12.47 14.46 -20.03
C MET A 1 11.56 13.75 -19.03
N ALA A 2 11.81 12.46 -18.76
CA ALA A 2 11.02 11.71 -17.80
C ALA A 2 11.35 12.21 -16.38
N LYS A 3 10.36 12.79 -15.68
CA LYS A 3 10.48 13.07 -14.25
C LYS A 3 10.62 11.72 -13.53
N SER A 4 11.85 11.37 -13.16
CA SER A 4 12.11 10.26 -12.25
C SER A 4 11.22 10.46 -11.03
N ALA A 5 10.29 9.53 -10.78
CA ALA A 5 9.45 9.56 -9.60
C ALA A 5 10.38 9.50 -8.38
N ARG A 6 10.62 10.65 -7.74
CA ARG A 6 11.38 10.69 -6.49
C ARG A 6 10.52 9.95 -5.46
N MET A 7 11.07 8.89 -4.88
CA MET A 7 10.43 8.23 -3.74
C MET A 7 10.07 9.30 -2.70
N PRO A 8 8.86 9.28 -2.11
CA PRO A 8 8.52 10.21 -1.04
C PRO A 8 9.55 10.12 0.09
N THR A 9 10.06 11.26 0.53
CA THR A 9 10.93 11.35 1.71
C THR A 9 10.08 11.21 2.96
N PHE A 10 10.13 10.03 3.59
CA PHE A 10 9.53 9.79 4.90
C PHE A 10 10.51 10.17 6.01
N ALA A 11 9.98 10.71 7.12
CA ALA A 11 10.72 11.49 8.11
C ALA A 11 11.53 10.68 9.13
N LYS A 12 11.40 9.35 9.19
CA LYS A 12 12.06 8.51 10.21
C LYS A 12 12.95 7.44 9.56
N LYS A 13 14.16 7.29 10.12
CA LYS A 13 15.26 6.45 9.61
C LYS A 13 15.01 4.95 9.76
N ASP A 14 14.03 4.57 10.58
CA ASP A 14 13.72 3.18 10.98
C ASP A 14 12.32 2.73 10.53
N GLU A 15 11.86 3.22 9.37
CA GLU A 15 10.59 2.76 8.79
C GLU A 15 10.83 1.69 7.72
N HIS A 16 10.10 0.60 7.83
CA HIS A 16 10.06 -0.47 6.85
C HIS A 16 9.11 -0.10 5.72
N ARG A 17 9.58 -0.26 4.48
CA ARG A 17 8.83 0.14 3.28
C ARG A 17 8.37 -1.06 2.49
N VAL A 18 7.12 -1.01 2.04
CA VAL A 18 6.51 -2.06 1.22
C VAL A 18 5.82 -1.42 0.02
N VAL A 19 5.92 -2.03 -1.15
CA VAL A 19 5.33 -1.48 -2.38
C VAL A 19 4.23 -2.40 -2.86
N VAL A 20 2.98 -2.08 -2.52
CA VAL A 20 1.83 -2.84 -3.02
C VAL A 20 1.50 -2.39 -4.44
N ARG A 21 1.70 -3.29 -5.40
CA ARG A 21 1.32 -3.10 -6.80
C ARG A 21 0.11 -3.96 -7.14
N PRO A 22 -1.08 -3.36 -7.30
CA PRO A 22 -2.22 -4.10 -7.81
C PRO A 22 -2.09 -4.47 -9.29
N ARG A 23 -2.72 -5.58 -9.65
CA ARG A 23 -2.84 -6.18 -10.98
C ARG A 23 -4.33 -6.45 -11.27
N GLY A 24 -4.61 -7.05 -12.42
CA GLY A 24 -6.00 -7.43 -12.77
C GLY A 24 -6.94 -6.25 -13.03
N GLY A 25 -6.41 -5.06 -13.33
CA GLY A 25 -7.23 -3.90 -13.74
C GLY A 25 -7.57 -2.90 -12.64
N LEU A 26 -7.14 -3.11 -11.38
CA LEU A 26 -7.30 -2.09 -10.35
C LEU A 26 -6.40 -0.87 -10.64
N VAL A 27 -7.03 0.29 -10.78
CA VAL A 27 -6.38 1.57 -11.08
C VAL A 27 -6.34 2.43 -9.81
N VAL A 28 -5.15 2.59 -9.23
CA VAL A 28 -4.91 3.32 -7.96
C VAL A 28 -5.45 4.74 -8.02
N SER A 29 -5.34 5.43 -9.17
CA SER A 29 -5.84 6.81 -9.32
C SER A 29 -7.36 6.93 -9.39
N ALA A 30 -8.06 5.84 -9.72
CA ALA A 30 -9.52 5.80 -9.81
C ALA A 30 -10.18 5.36 -8.50
N THR A 31 -9.39 4.84 -7.55
CA THR A 31 -9.90 4.35 -6.26
C THR A 31 -9.65 5.38 -5.16
N LYS A 32 -10.64 5.59 -4.29
CA LYS A 32 -10.49 6.47 -3.12
C LYS A 32 -9.39 5.95 -2.19
N MET A 33 -8.55 6.86 -1.68
CA MET A 33 -7.45 6.51 -0.80
C MET A 33 -7.91 5.77 0.47
N SER A 34 -9.04 6.17 1.06
CA SER A 34 -9.62 5.48 2.22
C SER A 34 -9.98 4.03 1.89
N THR A 35 -10.60 3.78 0.73
CA THR A 35 -10.94 2.43 0.27
C THR A 35 -9.69 1.59 0.04
N LEU A 36 -8.66 2.14 -0.62
CA LEU A 36 -7.38 1.45 -0.82
C LEU A 36 -6.69 1.13 0.51
N ARG A 37 -6.67 2.08 1.45
CA ARG A 37 -6.07 1.90 2.77
C ARG A 37 -6.76 0.74 3.50
N THR A 38 -8.09 0.77 3.59
CA THR A 38 -8.85 -0.30 4.23
C THR A 38 -8.64 -1.65 3.55
N ALA A 39 -8.66 -1.70 2.22
CA ALA A 39 -8.44 -2.94 1.47
C ALA A 39 -7.06 -3.55 1.76
N ILE A 40 -6.01 -2.73 1.80
CA ILE A 40 -4.63 -3.19 2.06
C ILE A 40 -4.48 -3.63 3.53
N ILE A 41 -5.02 -2.89 4.49
CA ILE A 41 -4.98 -3.26 5.93
C ILE A 41 -5.71 -4.59 6.15
N THR A 42 -6.91 -4.74 5.60
CA THR A 42 -7.70 -5.97 5.69
C THR A 42 -6.96 -7.15 5.04
N ALA A 43 -6.38 -6.95 3.85
CA ALA A 43 -5.63 -8.00 3.16
C ALA A 43 -4.36 -8.43 3.91
N ALA A 44 -3.74 -7.52 4.67
CA ALA A 44 -2.61 -7.82 5.55
C ALA A 44 -3.02 -8.51 6.86
N ASN A 45 -4.33 -8.65 7.12
CA ASN A 45 -4.87 -9.12 8.40
C ASN A 45 -4.31 -8.31 9.59
N ILE A 46 -4.32 -6.99 9.45
CA ILE A 46 -3.91 -6.02 10.48
C ILE A 46 -5.16 -5.29 10.97
N LYS A 47 -5.25 -5.01 12.28
CA LYS A 47 -6.35 -4.22 12.81
C LYS A 47 -6.16 -2.74 12.46
N ILE A 48 -7.25 -2.00 12.27
CA ILE A 48 -7.18 -0.59 11.85
C ILE A 48 -6.39 0.23 12.88
N GLU A 49 -6.57 -0.05 14.17
CA GLU A 49 -5.87 0.61 15.29
C GLU A 49 -4.37 0.36 15.25
N GLU A 50 -3.93 -0.84 14.83
CA GLU A 50 -2.51 -1.17 14.70
C GLU A 50 -1.84 -0.44 13.52
N ALA A 51 -2.63 -0.01 12.54
CA ALA A 51 -2.18 0.65 11.31
C ALA A 51 -2.34 2.18 11.35
N GLU A 52 -2.66 2.77 12.52
CA GLU A 52 -2.81 4.21 12.69
C GLU A 52 -1.50 4.96 12.43
N ASP A 53 -0.38 4.39 12.89
CA ASP A 53 0.97 4.92 12.70
C ASP A 53 1.55 4.64 11.30
N ASP A 54 0.84 3.88 10.47
CA ASP A 54 1.31 3.48 9.15
C ASP A 54 0.92 4.52 8.09
N SER A 55 1.87 4.84 7.20
CA SER A 55 1.68 5.81 6.12
C SER A 55 1.43 5.12 4.79
N PHE A 56 0.45 5.64 4.02
CA PHE A 56 0.07 5.13 2.72
C PHE A 56 0.21 6.25 1.68
N ALA A 57 1.11 6.06 0.73
CA ALA A 57 1.38 7.02 -0.34
C ALA A 57 1.07 6.38 -1.70
N PRO A 58 -0.13 6.62 -2.27
CA PRO A 58 -0.44 6.18 -3.62
C PRO A 58 0.42 6.92 -4.65
N ASN A 59 1.00 6.19 -5.59
CA ASN A 59 1.68 6.73 -6.76
C ASN A 59 0.93 6.28 -8.02
N ALA A 60 0.01 7.14 -8.45
CA ALA A 60 -0.82 6.94 -9.63
C ALA A 60 0.00 6.71 -10.91
N ALA A 61 1.12 7.41 -11.08
CA ALA A 61 1.94 7.31 -12.28
C ALA A 61 2.56 5.91 -12.47
N GLN A 62 2.74 5.17 -11.38
CA GLN A 62 3.29 3.81 -11.39
C GLN A 62 2.25 2.74 -11.04
N ASN A 63 1.00 3.13 -10.80
CA ASN A 63 -0.08 2.27 -10.30
C ASN A 63 0.36 1.42 -9.09
N ILE A 64 0.95 2.07 -8.09
CA ILE A 64 1.40 1.43 -6.84
C ILE A 64 0.92 2.22 -5.62
N THR A 65 0.92 1.57 -4.47
CA THR A 65 0.83 2.22 -3.16
C THR A 65 2.10 1.90 -2.38
N VAL A 66 2.82 2.94 -1.95
CA VAL A 66 3.98 2.78 -1.07
C VAL A 66 3.50 2.87 0.37
N LEU A 67 3.80 1.85 1.16
CA LEU A 67 3.53 1.82 2.59
C LEU A 67 4.83 2.06 3.36
N SER A 68 4.70 2.78 4.47
CA SER A 68 5.77 2.97 5.46
C SER A 68 5.22 2.62 6.83
N THR A 69 5.91 1.76 7.56
CA THR A 69 5.52 1.33 8.91
C THR A 69 6.74 1.27 9.84
N PRO A 70 6.63 1.70 11.11
CA PRO A 70 7.69 1.50 12.09
C PRO A 70 7.78 0.05 12.60
N SER A 71 6.85 -0.83 12.23
CA SER A 71 6.83 -2.22 12.68
C SER A 71 7.32 -3.18 11.61
N GLU A 72 8.43 -3.86 11.87
CA GLU A 72 8.95 -4.91 11.00
C GLU A 72 7.90 -6.01 10.75
N ALA A 73 7.20 -6.45 11.81
CA ALA A 73 6.17 -7.49 11.70
C ALA A 73 4.99 -7.06 10.81
N ARG A 74 4.56 -5.79 10.87
CA ARG A 74 3.54 -5.28 9.92
C ARG A 74 4.08 -5.18 8.51
N SER A 75 5.35 -4.80 8.34
CA SER A 75 5.99 -4.77 7.02
C SER A 75 6.00 -6.15 6.34
N PHE A 76 6.27 -7.22 7.10
CA PHE A 76 6.19 -8.58 6.57
C PHE A 76 4.76 -8.99 6.19
N ARG A 77 3.77 -8.59 6.99
CA ARG A 77 2.35 -8.83 6.69
C ARG A 77 1.92 -8.11 5.41
N TYR A 78 2.28 -6.83 5.25
CA TYR A 78 2.05 -6.09 4.01
C TYR A 78 2.78 -6.72 2.82
N GLY A 79 4.03 -7.14 3.00
CA GLY A 79 4.84 -7.82 1.98
C GLY A 79 4.31 -9.19 1.55
N SER A 80 3.44 -9.79 2.35
CA SER A 80 2.85 -11.11 2.08
C SER A 80 1.51 -11.03 1.34
N ILE A 81 0.97 -9.83 1.10
CA ILE A 81 -0.31 -9.65 0.43
C ILE A 81 -0.23 -10.18 -1.01
N ARG A 82 -1.18 -11.06 -1.36
CA ARG A 82 -1.34 -11.60 -2.71
C ARG A 82 -2.57 -11.08 -3.44
N ASN A 83 -3.59 -10.65 -2.69
CA ASN A 83 -4.84 -10.15 -3.23
C ASN A 83 -5.37 -9.02 -2.36
N VAL A 84 -6.05 -8.05 -2.97
CA VAL A 84 -6.82 -7.03 -2.26
C VAL A 84 -8.25 -7.01 -2.80
N THR A 85 -9.21 -6.80 -1.91
CA THR A 85 -10.63 -6.68 -2.27
C THR A 85 -11.07 -5.24 -2.13
N VAL A 86 -11.57 -4.65 -3.20
CA VAL A 86 -12.05 -3.27 -3.29
C VAL A 86 -13.46 -3.31 -3.86
N GLU A 87 -14.44 -2.80 -3.12
CA GLU A 87 -15.84 -2.66 -3.58
C GLU A 87 -16.36 -3.96 -4.25
N GLU A 88 -16.17 -5.09 -3.54
CA GLU A 88 -16.58 -6.46 -3.96
C GLU A 88 -15.74 -7.13 -5.05
N CYS A 89 -14.80 -6.40 -5.67
CA CYS A 89 -13.88 -6.96 -6.66
C CYS A 89 -12.56 -7.35 -6.02
N THR A 90 -12.08 -8.58 -6.28
CA THR A 90 -10.77 -9.04 -5.81
C THR A 90 -9.74 -8.93 -6.92
N TYR A 91 -8.61 -8.32 -6.58
CA TYR A 91 -7.51 -8.04 -7.50
C TYR A 91 -6.23 -8.67 -6.97
N GLU A 92 -5.48 -9.33 -7.86
CA GLU A 92 -4.14 -9.81 -7.55
C GLU A 92 -3.19 -8.66 -7.25
N THR A 93 -2.26 -8.87 -6.33
CA THR A 93 -1.25 -7.88 -5.94
C THR A 93 0.10 -8.53 -5.70
N PHE A 94 1.15 -7.78 -5.97
CA PHE A 94 2.51 -8.12 -5.54
C PHE A 94 3.03 -6.99 -4.66
N ALA A 95 3.52 -7.34 -3.48
CA ALA A 95 4.08 -6.40 -2.50
C ALA A 95 5.62 -6.40 -2.52
#